data_AF-A0A8C9B0G9-F1
#
_entry.id   AF-A0A8C9B0G9-F1
#
_cell.length_a   1.000
_cell.length_b   1.000
_cell.length_c   1.000
_cell.angle_alpha   90.00
_cell.angle_beta   90.00
_cell.angle_gamma   90.00
#
_symmetry.space_group_name_H-M   'P 1'
#
loop_
_entity.id
_entity.type
_entity.pdbx_description
1 polymer ?
#
loop_
_entity_poly.entity_id
_entity_poly.type
_entity_poly.pdbx_seq_one_letter_code
_entity_poly.pdbx_strand_id
1 'polypeptide(L)'
;MARFVTLVLLGLLSLSGLDAVQRPPKVQVYSRHPAENGKPNYLNCYVSGFHPPQIEIDLLKNGEKMEVEQSDLSFSKDWSFYLLVHAEFTPNAVDQYSCRVKHVTLREPKIVKWDRDL
;
A
#
# COMPACT_ATOMS: atom_id res chain seq x y z
N MET A 1 10.14 39.96 26.92
CA MET A 1 9.72 38.56 27.16
C MET A 1 8.33 38.26 26.57
N ALA A 2 7.26 38.93 26.99
CA ALA A 2 5.89 38.64 26.51
C ALA A 2 5.72 38.68 24.97
N ARG A 3 6.26 39.70 24.28
CA ARG A 3 6.18 39.81 22.81
C ARG A 3 6.87 38.67 22.05
N PHE A 4 7.97 38.16 22.62
CA PHE A 4 8.71 37.04 22.04
C PHE A 4 7.91 35.74 22.18
N VAL A 5 7.28 35.55 23.34
CA VAL A 5 6.35 34.43 23.58
C VAL A 5 5.16 34.49 22.64
N THR A 6 4.58 35.67 22.40
CA THR A 6 3.46 35.84 21.46
C THR A 6 3.87 35.54 20.01
N LEU A 7 5.05 36.00 19.58
CA LEU A 7 5.59 35.70 18.23
C LEU A 7 5.87 34.21 18.04
N VAL A 8 6.43 33.54 19.05
CA VAL A 8 6.63 32.08 19.02
C VAL A 8 5.31 31.34 18.97
N LEU A 9 4.30 31.76 19.75
CA LEU A 9 2.98 31.14 19.76
C LEU A 9 2.26 31.33 18.40
N LEU A 10 2.32 32.52 17.81
CA LEU A 10 1.81 32.81 16.46
C LEU A 10 2.54 31.99 15.39
N GLY A 11 3.86 31.85 15.50
CA GLY A 11 4.67 31.00 14.63
C GLY A 11 4.27 29.53 14.70
N LEU A 12 4.13 28.98 15.91
CA LEU A 12 3.68 27.61 16.14
C LEU A 12 2.26 27.36 15.62
N LEU A 13 1.35 28.32 15.82
CA LEU A 13 -0.02 28.25 15.29
C LEU A 13 -0.07 28.33 13.75
N SER A 14 0.90 28.98 13.11
CA SER A 14 0.97 29.03 11.64
C SER A 14 1.50 27.75 10.99
N LEU A 15 2.15 26.85 11.73
CA LEU A 15 2.63 25.56 11.21
C LEU A 15 1.52 24.51 11.03
N SER A 16 0.32 24.72 11.59
CA SER A 16 -0.79 23.74 11.50
C SER A 16 -1.41 23.61 10.10
N GLY A 17 -0.92 24.36 9.11
CA GLY A 17 -1.35 24.30 7.71
C GLY A 17 -0.39 23.53 6.78
N LEU A 18 0.67 22.90 7.31
CA LEU A 18 1.70 22.25 6.51
C LEU A 18 1.56 20.71 6.45
N ASP A 19 0.37 20.16 6.68
CA ASP A 19 0.15 18.73 6.51
C ASP A 19 -0.03 18.39 5.03
N ALA A 20 0.75 17.41 4.57
CA ALA A 20 0.64 16.95 3.20
C ALA A 20 -0.71 16.24 3.02
N VAL A 21 -1.43 16.54 1.93
CA VAL A 21 -2.77 16.00 1.66
C VAL A 21 -2.70 14.47 1.64
N GLN A 22 -3.29 13.85 2.66
CA GLN A 22 -3.22 12.41 2.80
C GLN A 22 -4.28 11.74 1.92
N ARG A 23 -3.91 10.64 1.27
CA ARG A 23 -4.82 9.86 0.42
C ARG A 23 -4.70 8.37 0.75
N PRO A 24 -5.82 7.67 0.97
CA PRO A 24 -5.77 6.24 1.29
C PRO A 24 -5.47 5.36 0.07
N PRO A 25 -4.72 4.26 0.26
CA PRO A 25 -4.40 3.34 -0.82
C PRO A 25 -5.62 2.57 -1.33
N LYS A 26 -5.72 2.46 -2.65
CA LYS A 26 -6.52 1.47 -3.36
C LYS A 26 -5.64 0.24 -3.58
N VAL A 27 -6.17 -0.95 -3.32
CA VAL A 27 -5.41 -2.20 -3.33
C VAL A 27 -6.14 -3.18 -4.24
N GLN A 28 -5.41 -3.74 -5.20
CA GLN A 28 -5.89 -4.78 -6.10
C GLN A 28 -4.95 -5.97 -6.01
N VAL A 29 -5.51 -7.17 -5.88
CA VAL A 29 -4.74 -8.42 -5.79
C VAL A 29 -5.22 -9.35 -6.90
N TYR A 30 -4.34 -9.68 -7.83
CA TYR A 30 -4.69 -10.43 -9.03
C TYR A 30 -3.52 -11.26 -9.52
N SER A 31 -3.80 -12.32 -10.27
CA SER A 31 -2.76 -13.11 -10.94
C SER A 31 -2.34 -12.46 -12.26
N ARG A 32 -1.06 -12.54 -12.61
CA ARG A 32 -0.55 -11.98 -13.88
C ARG A 32 -1.15 -12.65 -15.10
N HIS A 33 -1.31 -13.98 -15.04
CA HIS A 33 -1.95 -14.79 -16.07
C HIS A 33 -3.23 -15.44 -15.50
N PRO A 34 -4.13 -15.97 -16.35
CA PRO A 34 -5.27 -16.76 -15.90
C PRO A 34 -4.85 -17.84 -14.88
N ALA A 35 -5.54 -17.91 -13.75
CA ALA A 35 -5.14 -18.76 -12.65
C ALA A 35 -5.63 -20.20 -12.84
N GLU A 36 -4.68 -21.12 -13.01
CA GLU A 36 -4.91 -22.55 -13.11
C GLU A 36 -4.19 -23.27 -11.96
N ASN A 37 -4.87 -24.23 -11.32
CA ASN A 37 -4.26 -24.97 -10.22
C ASN A 37 -3.04 -25.77 -10.70
N GLY A 38 -1.94 -25.69 -9.97
CA GLY A 38 -0.71 -26.42 -10.29
C GLY A 38 0.15 -25.80 -11.40
N LYS A 39 -0.28 -24.68 -12.02
CA LYS A 39 0.48 -23.98 -13.05
C LYS A 39 1.23 -22.78 -12.45
N PRO A 40 2.55 -22.64 -12.64
CA PRO A 40 3.31 -21.48 -12.17
C PRO A 40 2.75 -20.17 -12.70
N ASN A 41 2.74 -19.15 -11.84
CA ASN A 41 2.21 -17.83 -12.15
C ASN A 41 2.84 -16.76 -11.22
N TYR A 42 2.39 -15.52 -11.35
CA TYR A 42 2.77 -14.41 -10.47
C TYR A 42 1.53 -13.83 -9.81
N LEU A 43 1.62 -13.62 -8.50
CA LEU A 43 0.62 -12.89 -7.74
C LEU A 43 1.04 -11.43 -7.63
N ASN A 44 0.17 -10.52 -8.07
CA ASN A 44 0.40 -9.09 -8.03
C ASN A 44 -0.42 -8.45 -6.91
N CYS A 45 0.17 -7.53 -6.16
CA CYS A 45 -0.51 -6.54 -5.35
C CYS A 45 -0.21 -5.14 -5.90
N TYR A 46 -1.17 -4.57 -6.63
CA TYR A 46 -1.06 -3.20 -7.13
C TYR A 46 -1.72 -2.24 -6.14
N VAL A 47 -0.92 -1.32 -5.60
CA VAL A 47 -1.35 -0.34 -4.61
C VAL A 47 -1.23 1.05 -5.21
N SER A 48 -2.31 1.82 -5.23
CA SER A 48 -2.34 3.11 -5.94
C SER A 48 -3.16 4.17 -5.21
N GLY A 49 -2.99 5.43 -5.62
CA GLY A 49 -3.80 6.54 -5.12
C GLY A 49 -3.43 7.00 -3.71
N PHE A 50 -2.29 6.57 -3.17
CA PHE A 50 -1.91 6.87 -1.79
C PHE A 50 -0.97 8.07 -1.67
N HIS A 51 -1.01 8.73 -0.52
CA HIS A 51 -0.09 9.82 -0.17
C HIS A 51 -0.11 9.96 1.36
N PRO A 52 1.03 10.11 2.07
CA PRO A 52 2.43 10.23 1.61
C PRO A 52 3.02 8.94 1.00
N PRO A 53 4.27 8.94 0.47
CA PRO A 53 4.84 7.75 -0.17
C PRO A 53 5.23 6.62 0.79
N GLN A 54 5.36 6.90 2.09
CA GLN A 54 5.74 5.89 3.07
C GLN A 54 4.63 4.85 3.23
N ILE A 55 4.91 3.61 2.85
CA ILE A 55 3.95 2.51 2.84
C ILE A 55 4.66 1.18 3.11
N GLU A 56 4.00 0.24 3.80
CA GLU A 56 4.44 -1.15 3.89
C GLU A 56 3.43 -2.03 3.14
N ILE A 57 3.94 -2.90 2.25
CA ILE A 57 3.12 -3.80 1.43
C ILE A 57 3.73 -5.21 1.55
N ASP A 58 2.95 -6.16 2.05
CA ASP A 58 3.34 -7.57 2.13
C ASP A 58 2.39 -8.42 1.28
N LEU A 59 2.93 -9.34 0.46
CA LEU A 59 2.17 -10.49 -0.02
C LEU A 59 2.25 -11.61 1.01
N LEU A 60 1.10 -12.24 1.27
CA LEU A 60 0.95 -13.28 2.28
C LEU A 60 0.44 -14.57 1.65
N LYS A 61 1.04 -15.70 2.05
CA LYS A 61 0.54 -17.05 1.84
C LYS A 61 0.13 -17.62 3.19
N ASN A 62 -1.16 -17.94 3.37
CA ASN A 62 -1.71 -18.44 4.63
C ASN A 62 -1.38 -17.56 5.85
N GLY A 63 -1.25 -16.25 5.64
CA GLY A 63 -0.88 -15.28 6.68
C GLY A 63 0.62 -15.05 6.87
N GLU A 64 1.48 -15.88 6.27
CA GLU A 64 2.94 -15.75 6.31
C GLU A 64 3.47 -14.90 5.16
N LYS A 65 4.49 -14.09 5.42
CA LYS A 65 5.08 -13.21 4.38
C LYS A 65 5.77 -14.04 3.30
N MET A 66 5.52 -13.67 2.05
CA MET A 66 6.22 -14.20 0.89
C MET A 66 7.49 -13.38 0.60
N GLU A 67 8.45 -13.99 -0.09
CA GLU A 67 9.52 -13.25 -0.76
C GLU A 67 8.92 -12.53 -1.98
N VAL A 68 9.23 -11.25 -2.14
CA VAL A 68 8.59 -10.39 -3.13
C VAL A 68 9.61 -9.54 -3.88
N GLU A 69 9.27 -9.19 -5.11
CA GLU A 69 9.89 -8.10 -5.87
C GLU A 69 8.94 -6.89 -5.88
N GLN A 70 9.52 -5.70 -5.97
CA GLN A 70 8.78 -4.44 -5.97
C GLN A 70 9.23 -3.58 -7.15
N SER A 71 8.26 -2.91 -7.80
CA SER A 71 8.55 -1.88 -8.79
C SER A 71 9.21 -0.65 -8.16
N ASP A 72 9.79 0.21 -9.00
CA ASP A 72 10.12 1.57 -8.58
C ASP A 72 8.86 2.31 -8.15
N LEU A 73 9.00 3.17 -7.14
CA LEU A 73 7.94 4.06 -6.69
C LEU A 73 7.69 5.13 -7.76
N SER A 74 6.42 5.29 -8.15
CA SER A 74 6.00 6.30 -9.13
C SER A 74 4.76 7.04 -8.66
N PHE A 75 4.38 8.12 -9.34
CA PHE A 75 3.24 8.96 -8.97
C PHE A 75 2.41 9.38 -10.17
N SER A 76 1.12 9.59 -9.92
CA SER A 76 0.13 10.06 -10.88
C SER A 76 0.13 11.60 -10.97
N LYS A 77 -0.54 12.17 -11.99
CA LYS A 77 -0.64 13.63 -12.18
C LYS A 77 -1.25 14.38 -10.99
N ASP A 78 -2.01 13.68 -10.13
CA ASP A 78 -2.62 14.22 -8.92
C ASP A 78 -1.72 14.09 -7.67
N TRP A 79 -0.44 13.77 -7.88
CA TRP A 79 0.60 13.58 -6.86
C TRP A 79 0.38 12.37 -5.95
N SER A 80 -0.58 11.49 -6.25
CA SER A 80 -0.73 10.24 -5.54
C SER A 80 0.26 9.19 -6.05
N PHE A 81 0.81 8.39 -5.15
CA PHE A 81 1.79 7.35 -5.42
C PHE A 81 1.12 6.04 -5.83
N TYR A 82 1.89 5.21 -6.53
CA TYR A 82 1.55 3.82 -6.80
C TYR A 82 2.79 2.92 -6.81
N LEU A 83 2.58 1.65 -6.46
CA LEU A 83 3.58 0.59 -6.42
C LEU A 83 2.96 -0.74 -6.85
N LEU A 84 3.76 -1.59 -7.48
CA LEU A 84 3.45 -3.00 -7.71
C LEU A 84 4.40 -3.85 -6.88
N VAL A 85 3.85 -4.71 -6.02
CA VAL A 85 4.59 -5.79 -5.34
C VAL A 85 4.13 -7.11 -5.94
N HIS A 86 5.06 -8.00 -6.28
CA HIS A 86 4.70 -9.30 -6.83
C HIS A 86 5.59 -10.43 -6.34
N ALA A 87 5.06 -11.65 -6.39
CA ALA A 87 5.79 -12.87 -6.06
C ALA A 87 5.40 -14.01 -7.00
N GLU A 88 6.32 -14.94 -7.22
CA GLU A 88 6.00 -16.21 -7.85
C GLU A 88 5.08 -17.03 -6.94
N PHE A 89 4.06 -17.65 -7.53
CA PHE A 89 3.20 -18.57 -6.83
C PHE A 89 2.63 -19.63 -7.77
N THR A 90 2.14 -20.72 -7.19
CA THR A 90 1.39 -21.73 -7.92
C THR A 90 0.01 -21.85 -7.27
N PRO A 91 -1.06 -21.36 -7.94
CA PRO A 91 -2.43 -21.49 -7.45
C PRO A 91 -2.77 -22.93 -7.06
N ASN A 92 -3.55 -23.07 -6.00
CA ASN A 92 -4.17 -24.33 -5.61
C ASN A 92 -5.45 -24.07 -4.81
N ALA A 93 -6.17 -25.13 -4.46
CA ALA A 93 -7.47 -25.04 -3.79
C ALA A 93 -7.39 -24.84 -2.26
N VAL A 94 -6.20 -24.91 -1.67
CA VAL A 94 -6.00 -24.96 -0.21
C VAL A 94 -5.39 -23.67 0.30
N ASP A 95 -4.35 -23.19 -0.37
CA ASP A 95 -3.60 -22.01 0.04
C ASP A 95 -4.42 -20.73 -0.20
N GLN A 96 -4.43 -19.85 0.81
CA GLN A 96 -5.02 -18.53 0.73
C GLN A 96 -3.95 -17.48 0.53
N TYR A 97 -4.16 -16.60 -0.43
CA TYR A 97 -3.26 -15.51 -0.73
C TYR A 97 -3.91 -14.16 -0.43
N SER A 98 -3.12 -13.21 0.06
CA SER A 98 -3.61 -11.86 0.33
C SER A 98 -2.50 -10.82 0.27
N CYS A 99 -2.87 -9.56 0.11
CA CYS A 99 -1.98 -8.42 0.25
C CYS A 99 -2.34 -7.64 1.51
N ARG A 100 -1.34 -7.39 2.37
CA ARG A 100 -1.47 -6.56 3.56
C ARG A 100 -0.78 -5.22 3.33
N VAL A 101 -1.51 -4.14 3.53
CA VAL A 101 -1.02 -2.77 3.33
C VAL A 101 -1.13 -1.98 4.62
N LYS A 102 -0.03 -1.37 5.05
CA LYS A 102 -0.02 -0.36 6.13
C LYS A 102 0.35 0.98 5.54
N HIS A 103 -0.45 1.98 5.89
CA HIS A 103 -0.26 3.36 5.45
C HIS A 103 -0.84 4.28 6.52
N VAL A 104 -0.29 5.48 6.72
CA VAL A 104 -0.68 6.41 7.80
C VAL A 104 -2.17 6.78 7.80
N THR A 105 -2.83 6.72 6.64
CA THR A 105 -4.27 7.00 6.51
C THR A 105 -5.18 5.85 6.95
N LEU A 106 -4.62 4.66 7.20
CA LEU A 106 -5.36 3.49 7.63
C LEU A 106 -5.18 3.32 9.15
N ARG A 107 -6.30 3.24 9.88
CA ARG A 107 -6.27 2.98 11.34
C ARG A 107 -5.65 1.62 11.68
N GLU A 108 -5.86 0.66 10.80
CA GLU A 108 -5.34 -0.70 10.90
C GLU A 108 -4.87 -1.18 9.51
N PRO A 109 -4.00 -2.20 9.44
CA PRO A 109 -3.55 -2.74 8.15
C PRO A 109 -4.73 -3.22 7.30
N LYS A 110 -4.80 -2.78 6.04
CA LYS A 110 -5.80 -3.27 5.09
C LYS A 110 -5.33 -4.59 4.50
N ILE A 111 -6.13 -5.63 4.63
CA ILE A 111 -5.86 -6.95 4.04
C ILE A 111 -6.86 -7.21 2.92
N VAL A 112 -6.38 -7.40 1.70
CA VAL A 112 -7.19 -7.76 0.54
C VAL A 112 -6.84 -9.17 0.11
N LYS A 113 -7.83 -10.08 0.12
CA LYS A 113 -7.64 -11.45 -0.34
C LYS A 113 -7.56 -11.48 -1.86
N TRP A 114 -6.72 -12.38 -2.37
CA TRP A 114 -6.76 -12.73 -3.78
C TRP A 114 -8.04 -13.52 -4.04
N ASP A 115 -8.80 -13.08 -5.03
CA ASP A 115 -9.94 -13.79 -5.59
C ASP A 115 -9.58 -14.20 -7.02
N ARG A 116 -9.95 -15.42 -7.41
CA ARG A 116 -9.63 -15.97 -8.74
C ARG A 116 -10.50 -15.38 -9.83
N ASP A 117 -11.67 -14.89 -9.45
CA ASP A 117 -12.74 -14.48 -10.36
C ASP A 117 -12.86 -12.95 -10.50
N LEU A 118 -11.96 -12.20 -9.86
CA LEU A 118 -11.82 -10.73 -9.93
C LEU A 118 -10.54 -10.32 -10.67
#